data_AF-J0R1L1-F1
#
_entry.id   AF-J0R1L1-F1
#
_cell.length_a   1.000
_cell.length_b   1.000
_cell.length_c   1.000
_cell.angle_alpha   90.00
_cell.angle_beta   90.00
_cell.angle_gamma   90.00
#
_symmetry.space_group_name_H-M   'P 1'
#
loop_
_entity.id
_entity.type
_entity.pdbx_description
1 polymer ?
#
loop_
_entity_poly.entity_id
_entity_poly.type
_entity_poly.pdbx_seq_one_letter_code
_entity_poly.pdbx_strand_id
1 'polypeptide(L)' 'MRVVSTDNIGIDVGPVISDEAHNNLAQYIKIMRASGCAFEQIDHGDAINNGTFIRPTLIEISSVNSLK' A
#
# COMPACT_ATOMS: atom_id res chain seq x y z
N MET A 1 12.22 -3.62 5.73
CA MET A 1 10.84 -4.13 5.77
C MET A 1 10.66 -5.13 4.63
N ARG A 2 10.11 -6.32 4.90
CA ARG A 2 9.86 -7.39 3.92
C ARG A 2 8.35 -7.52 3.71
N VAL A 3 7.91 -7.39 2.45
CA VAL A 3 6.49 -7.44 2.05
C VAL A 3 6.26 -8.66 1.18
N VAL A 4 5.80 -9.77 1.76
CA VAL A 4 5.59 -11.07 1.10
C VAL A 4 4.55 -11.91 1.86
N SER A 5 4.23 -13.12 1.37
CA SER A 5 3.36 -14.05 2.12
C SER A 5 3.94 -14.37 3.51
N THR A 6 3.07 -14.40 4.53
CA THR A 6 3.45 -14.53 5.95
C THR A 6 3.70 -15.98 6.40
N ASP A 7 3.92 -16.89 5.45
CA ASP A 7 4.19 -18.32 5.73
C ASP A 7 5.60 -18.57 6.30
N ASN A 8 6.43 -17.53 6.36
CA ASN A 8 7.80 -17.58 6.86
C ASN A 8 8.00 -16.59 8.02
N ILE A 9 8.97 -16.88 8.90
CA ILE A 9 9.36 -15.98 9.98
C ILE A 9 10.21 -14.82 9.42
N GLY A 10 10.03 -13.63 9.98
CA GLY A 10 10.77 -12.42 9.59
C GLY A 10 10.15 -11.69 8.40
N ILE A 11 8.86 -11.88 8.16
CA ILE A 11 8.04 -11.09 7.23
C ILE A 11 7.36 -9.99 8.03
N ASP A 12 7.47 -8.76 7.53
CA ASP A 12 6.97 -7.58 8.25
C ASP A 12 5.55 -7.20 7.82
N VAL A 13 5.21 -7.43 6.54
CA VAL A 13 3.92 -7.04 5.95
C VAL A 13 3.42 -8.14 5.01
N GLY A 14 2.18 -8.58 5.24
CA GLY A 14 1.49 -9.59 4.44
C GLY A 14 0.48 -9.01 3.43
N PRO A 15 -0.30 -9.88 2.77
CA PRO A 15 -1.37 -9.47 1.87
C PRO A 15 -2.55 -8.86 2.65
N VAL A 16 -3.38 -8.07 1.96
CA VAL A 16 -4.67 -7.63 2.51
C VAL A 16 -5.72 -8.73 2.35
N ILE A 17 -6.78 -8.64 3.16
CA ILE A 17 -7.75 -9.72 3.37
C ILE A 17 -8.50 -10.19 2.11
N SER A 18 -8.62 -9.35 1.08
CA SER A 18 -9.38 -9.67 -0.12
C SER A 18 -8.98 -8.82 -1.33
N ASP A 19 -9.38 -9.26 -2.53
CA ASP A 19 -9.22 -8.49 -3.77
C ASP A 19 -9.98 -7.15 -3.71
N GLU A 20 -11.15 -7.14 -3.08
CA GLU A 20 -11.93 -5.92 -2.86
C GLU A 20 -11.16 -4.91 -2.01
N ALA A 21 -10.58 -5.35 -0.89
CA ALA A 21 -9.77 -4.50 -0.03
C ALA A 21 -8.54 -3.97 -0.78
N HIS A 22 -7.88 -4.82 -1.57
CA HIS A 22 -6.74 -4.43 -2.40
C HIS A 22 -7.13 -3.35 -3.41
N ASN A 23 -8.22 -3.56 -4.16
CA ASN A 23 -8.67 -2.64 -5.19
C ASN A 23 -9.09 -1.28 -4.61
N ASN A 24 -9.80 -1.29 -3.48
CA ASN A 24 -10.21 -0.07 -2.78
C ASN A 24 -8.99 0.73 -2.30
N LEU A 25 -7.99 0.07 -1.71
CA LEU A 25 -6.75 0.71 -1.26
C LEU A 25 -5.92 1.25 -2.45
N ALA A 26 -5.79 0.45 -3.52
CA ALA A 26 -5.07 0.86 -4.72
C ALA A 26 -5.72 2.08 -5.39
N GLN A 27 -7.06 2.12 -5.46
CA GLN A 27 -7.80 3.27 -5.96
C GLN A 27 -7.60 4.50 -5.08
N TYR A 28 -7.68 4.34 -3.76
CA TYR A 28 -7.46 5.44 -2.82
C TYR A 28 -6.05 6.03 -2.97
N ILE A 29 -5.02 5.17 -3.00
CA ILE A 29 -3.63 5.56 -3.23
C ILE A 29 -3.49 6.34 -4.55
N LYS A 30 -4.14 5.90 -5.62
CA LYS A 30 -4.13 6.61 -6.92
C LYS A 30 -4.75 8.00 -6.82
N ILE A 31 -5.88 8.14 -6.13
CA ILE A 31 -6.57 9.43 -5.94
C ILE A 31 -5.69 10.37 -5.13
N MET A 32 -5.12 9.90 -4.02
CA MET A 32 -4.29 10.71 -3.14
C MET A 32 -2.93 11.05 -3.76
N ARG A 33 -2.36 10.17 -4.58
CA ARG A 33 -1.16 10.49 -5.36
C ARG A 33 -1.42 11.62 -6.36
N ALA A 34 -2.63 11.70 -6.90
CA ALA A 34 -3.04 12.75 -7.83
C ALA A 34 -3.39 14.08 -7.14
N SER A 35 -3.54 14.12 -5.80
CA SER A 35 -3.87 15.36 -5.08
C SER A 35 -2.69 16.33 -4.92
N GLY A 36 -1.49 15.95 -5.39
CA GLY A 36 -0.28 16.77 -5.30
C GLY A 36 0.42 16.74 -3.94
N CYS A 37 -0.04 15.86 -3.05
CA CYS A 37 0.60 15.56 -1.77
C CYS A 37 1.96 14.87 -1.97
N ALA A 38 2.91 15.11 -1.06
CA ALA A 38 4.14 14.33 -1.04
C ALA A 38 3.79 12.85 -0.84
N PHE A 39 4.43 11.99 -1.63
CA PHE A 39 4.08 10.59 -1.77
C PHE A 39 5.36 9.77 -1.73
N GLU A 40 5.45 8.86 -0.76
CA GLU A 40 6.51 7.88 -0.66
C GLU A 40 5.90 6.49 -0.61
N GLN A 41 6.39 5.60 -1.47
CA GLN A 41 5.99 4.20 -1.46
C GLN A 41 7.25 3.35 -1.52
N ILE A 42 7.42 2.49 -0.52
CA ILE A 42 8.64 1.69 -0.40
C ILE A 42 8.61 0.62 -1.48
N ASP A 43 9.63 0.64 -2.34
CA ASP A 43 9.77 -0.36 -3.39
C ASP A 43 10.30 -1.67 -2.82
N HIS A 44 9.72 -2.76 -3.29
CA HIS A 44 10.09 -4.10 -2.92
C HIS A 44 10.06 -4.98 -4.16
N GLY A 45 11.00 -5.94 -4.22
CA GLY A 45 11.17 -6.84 -5.36
C GLY A 45 9.96 -7.71 -5.68
N ASP A 46 10.12 -8.58 -6.66
CA ASP A 46 9.07 -9.25 -7.45
C ASP A 46 7.98 -10.04 -6.69
N ALA A 47 8.11 -10.23 -5.38
CA ALA A 47 7.19 -11.03 -4.56
C ALA A 47 5.80 -10.40 -4.36
N ILE A 48 5.60 -9.14 -4.76
CA ILE A 48 4.29 -8.46 -4.76
C ILE A 48 3.40 -8.90 -5.94
N ASN A 49 3.95 -9.58 -6.95
CA ASN A 49 3.23 -9.87 -8.19
C ASN A 49 2.15 -10.97 -8.07
N ASN A 50 2.13 -11.73 -6.97
CA ASN A 50 1.15 -12.79 -6.73
C ASN A 50 0.39 -12.55 -5.42
N GLY A 51 -0.89 -12.16 -5.51
CA GLY A 51 -1.78 -11.98 -4.37
C GLY A 51 -2.19 -10.52 -4.14
N THR A 52 -2.89 -10.27 -3.04
CA THR A 52 -3.51 -8.99 -2.69
C THR A 52 -2.56 -8.09 -1.89
N PHE A 53 -1.39 -7.77 -2.44
CA PHE A 53 -0.38 -6.97 -1.74
C PHE A 53 -0.48 -5.48 -2.06
N ILE A 54 -0.48 -4.64 -1.02
CA ILE A 54 -0.33 -3.19 -1.15
C ILE A 54 1.03 -2.80 -0.57
N ARG A 55 1.83 -2.09 -1.37
CA ARG A 55 3.10 -1.52 -0.89
C ARG A 55 2.81 -0.51 0.23
N PRO A 56 3.57 -0.54 1.33
CA PRO A 56 3.41 0.49 2.36
C PRO A 56 3.66 1.88 1.78
N THR A 57 2.71 2.75 2.06
CA THR A 57 2.54 4.03 1.38
C THR A 57 2.38 5.12 2.43
N LEU A 58 3.23 6.14 2.35
CA LEU A 58 3.16 7.36 3.14
C LEU A 58 2.66 8.49 2.23
N ILE A 59 1.63 9.19 2.67
CA ILE A 59 1.06 10.33 1.97
C ILE A 59 0.99 11.49 2.94
N GLU A 60 1.69 12.58 2.65
CA GLU A 60 1.64 13.77 3.48
C GLU A 60 0.37 14.56 3.21
N ILE A 61 -0.37 14.90 4.27
CA ILE A 61 -1.58 15.71 4.18
C ILE A 61 -1.41 16.99 4.98
N SER A 62 -1.94 18.10 4.45
CA SER A 62 -1.90 19.40 5.13
C SER A 62 -2.93 19.49 6.25
N SER A 63 -4.02 18.73 6.18
CA SER A 63 -5.05 18.65 7.19
C SER A 63 -5.84 17.34 7.09
N VAL A 64 -6.53 16.95 8.16
CA VAL A 64 -7.44 15.79 8.15
C VAL A 64 -8.58 15.96 7.15
N ASN A 65 -9.00 17.20 6.88
CA ASN A 65 -10.06 17.50 5.90
C ASN A 65 -9.63 17.22 4.45
N SER A 66 -8.34 16.94 4.21
CA SER A 66 -7.81 16.62 2.89
C SER A 66 -7.94 15.14 2.51
N LEU A 67 -8.37 14.28 3.46
CA LEU A 67 -8.64 12.87 3.21
C LEU A 67 -9.82 12.69 2.23
N LYS A 68 -9.75 11.66 1.38
CA LYS A 68 -10.75 11.33 0.35
C LYS A 68 -11.64 10.14 0.71
#